data_AF-A0A0F2QH69-F1
#
_entry.id   AF-A0A0F2QH69-F1
#
_cell.length_a   1.000
_cell.length_b   1.000
_cell.length_c   1.000
_cell.angle_alpha   90.00
_cell.angle_beta   90.00
_cell.angle_gamma   90.00
#
_symmetry.space_group_name_H-M   'P 1'
#
loop_
_entity.id
_entity.type
_entity.pdbx_description
1 polymer ?
#
loop_
_entity_poly.entity_id
_entity_poly.type
_entity_poly.pdbx_seq_one_letter_code
_entity_poly.pdbx_strand_id
1 'polypeptide(L)'
;MNGDTREILRALNQDAVERHRVRMETAHAEILMARRKAIAEHPFGTLKCRAGYRHFLVRGFEKVRGEWSLMALCYNFTRLLNILGIDRLIEVIASLLRRSLTPTLHRKRFNSHVTVPIADKMKSRLALLRCLEISLSPAT
;
A
#
# COMPACT_ATOMS: atom_id res chain seq x y z
N MET A 1 -14.16 -41.50 -36.66
CA MET A 1 -13.37 -40.84 -35.59
C MET A 1 -13.92 -39.43 -35.46
N ASN A 2 -14.96 -39.24 -34.65
CA ASN A 2 -15.56 -37.92 -34.46
C ASN A 2 -14.85 -37.27 -33.29
N GLY A 3 -13.80 -36.52 -33.58
CA GLY A 3 -13.11 -35.69 -32.59
C GLY A 3 -14.02 -34.51 -32.24
N ASP A 4 -14.69 -34.62 -31.10
CA ASP A 4 -15.53 -33.55 -30.57
C ASP A 4 -14.68 -32.29 -30.39
N THR A 5 -14.90 -31.28 -31.24
CA THR A 5 -14.06 -30.08 -31.23
C THR A 5 -14.56 -29.14 -30.14
N ARG A 6 -13.68 -28.78 -29.20
CA ARG A 6 -14.01 -27.84 -28.12
C ARG A 6 -13.74 -26.40 -28.57
N GLU A 7 -14.79 -25.61 -28.71
CA GLU A 7 -14.67 -24.17 -28.93
C GLU A 7 -14.42 -23.44 -27.59
N ILE A 8 -13.37 -22.62 -27.52
CA ILE A 8 -13.00 -21.86 -26.33
C ILE A 8 -13.04 -20.37 -26.64
N LEU A 9 -13.98 -19.65 -26.03
CA LEU A 9 -14.06 -18.19 -26.13
C LEU A 9 -13.14 -17.55 -25.08
N ARG A 10 -12.15 -16.77 -25.54
CA ARG A 10 -11.27 -15.98 -24.67
C ARG A 10 -11.57 -14.49 -24.82
N ALA A 11 -11.76 -13.81 -23.70
CA ALA A 11 -11.86 -12.35 -23.67
C ALA A 11 -10.48 -11.71 -23.92
N LEU A 12 -10.48 -10.50 -24.47
CA LEU A 12 -9.27 -9.72 -24.83
C LEU A 12 -8.21 -9.65 -23.70
N ASN A 13 -8.67 -9.60 -22.45
CA ASN A 13 -7.81 -9.43 -21.27
C ASN A 13 -7.68 -10.68 -20.40
N GLN A 14 -8.03 -11.88 -20.91
CA GLN A 14 -7.95 -13.13 -20.12
C GLN A 14 -6.54 -13.38 -19.59
N ASP A 15 -5.51 -13.04 -20.36
CA ASP A 15 -4.11 -13.23 -19.94
C ASP A 15 -3.73 -12.36 -18.72
N ALA A 16 -4.36 -11.19 -18.56
CA ALA A 16 -4.17 -10.36 -17.37
C ALA A 16 -4.87 -10.95 -16.15
N VAL A 17 -6.06 -11.55 -16.35
CA VAL A 17 -6.82 -12.23 -15.29
C VAL A 17 -6.09 -13.48 -14.83
N GLU A 18 -5.57 -14.28 -15.75
CA GLU A 18 -4.83 -15.50 -15.42
C GLU A 18 -3.53 -15.17 -14.67
N ARG A 19 -2.76 -14.16 -15.13
CA ARG A 19 -1.59 -13.66 -14.38
C ARG A 19 -1.94 -13.13 -13.00
N HIS A 20 -3.15 -12.61 -12.79
CA HIS A 20 -3.60 -12.23 -11.46
C HIS A 20 -3.94 -13.47 -10.62
N ARG A 21 -4.63 -14.45 -11.20
CA ARG A 21 -5.01 -15.71 -10.55
C ARG A 21 -3.80 -16.46 -10.03
N VAL A 22 -2.80 -16.70 -10.87
CA VAL A 22 -1.54 -17.35 -10.48
C VAL A 22 -0.84 -16.61 -9.34
N ARG A 23 -0.88 -15.27 -9.33
CA ARG A 23 -0.31 -14.48 -8.20
C ARG A 23 -1.10 -14.65 -6.91
N MET A 24 -2.42 -14.86 -6.99
CA MET A 24 -3.30 -15.00 -5.83
C MET A 24 -3.27 -16.40 -5.21
N GLU A 25 -2.74 -17.41 -5.88
CA GLU A 25 -2.61 -18.78 -5.35
C GLU A 25 -1.58 -18.91 -4.21
N THR A 26 -0.78 -17.87 -3.98
CA THR A 26 0.19 -17.86 -2.89
C THR A 26 -0.46 -17.47 -1.55
N ALA A 27 -0.13 -18.19 -0.47
CA ALA A 27 -0.61 -17.87 0.89
C ALA A 27 -0.25 -16.45 1.35
N HIS A 28 0.84 -15.89 0.83
CA HIS A 28 1.22 -14.49 1.08
C HIS A 28 0.24 -13.50 0.40
N ALA A 29 -0.27 -13.82 -0.78
CA ALA A 29 -1.23 -12.98 -1.48
C ALA A 29 -2.57 -12.92 -0.75
N GLU A 30 -3.03 -14.02 -0.15
CA GLU A 30 -4.25 -14.05 0.67
C GLU A 30 -4.17 -13.07 1.85
N ILE A 31 -3.07 -13.12 2.61
CA ILE A 31 -2.82 -12.20 3.74
C ILE A 31 -2.78 -10.74 3.25
N LEU A 32 -2.15 -10.50 2.10
CA LEU A 32 -2.03 -9.17 1.53
C LEU A 32 -3.39 -8.64 1.03
N MET A 33 -4.24 -9.48 0.43
CA MET A 33 -5.60 -9.12 0.02
C MET A 33 -6.49 -8.84 1.24
N ALA A 34 -6.43 -9.65 2.29
CA ALA A 34 -7.17 -9.40 3.52
C ALA A 34 -6.80 -8.06 4.17
N ARG A 35 -5.50 -7.72 4.17
CA ARG A 35 -5.01 -6.42 4.64
C ARG A 35 -5.49 -5.26 3.76
N ARG A 36 -5.49 -5.44 2.44
CA ARG A 36 -6.02 -4.43 1.50
C ARG A 36 -7.50 -4.19 1.72
N LYS A 37 -8.28 -5.25 1.95
CA LYS A 37 -9.71 -5.16 2.26
C LYS A 37 -9.95 -4.22 3.44
N ALA A 38 -9.22 -4.41 4.53
CA ALA A 38 -9.37 -3.58 5.73
C ALA A 38 -8.87 -2.13 5.56
N ILE A 39 -7.73 -1.92 4.89
CA ILE A 39 -7.07 -0.61 4.86
C ILE A 39 -7.57 0.27 3.72
N ALA A 40 -7.82 -0.32 2.54
CA ALA A 40 -8.12 0.44 1.32
C ALA A 40 -9.62 0.59 1.08
N GLU A 41 -10.46 -0.41 1.41
CA GLU A 41 -11.89 -0.30 1.09
C GLU A 41 -12.60 0.76 1.94
N HIS A 42 -12.23 0.87 3.22
CA HIS A 42 -12.81 1.86 4.12
C HIS A 42 -12.60 3.33 3.68
N PRO A 43 -11.38 3.78 3.32
CA PRO A 43 -11.18 5.14 2.80
C PRO A 43 -11.88 5.35 1.47
N PHE A 44 -11.91 4.35 0.57
CA PHE A 44 -12.64 4.47 -0.69
C PHE A 44 -14.15 4.60 -0.48
N GLY A 45 -14.74 3.84 0.44
CA GLY A 45 -16.15 3.97 0.80
C GLY A 45 -16.46 5.34 1.41
N THR A 46 -15.58 5.82 2.29
CA THR A 46 -15.74 7.14 2.92
C THR A 46 -15.61 8.27 1.91
N LEU A 47 -14.61 8.24 1.02
CA LEU A 47 -14.48 9.22 -0.06
C LEU A 47 -15.71 9.19 -0.97
N LYS A 48 -16.17 8.01 -1.38
CA LYS A 48 -17.31 7.87 -2.28
C LYS A 48 -18.59 8.46 -1.70
N CYS A 49 -18.87 8.22 -0.43
CA CYS A 49 -20.09 8.70 0.23
C CYS A 49 -19.98 10.15 0.75
N ARG A 50 -18.84 10.53 1.33
CA ARG A 50 -18.65 11.80 2.05
C ARG A 50 -18.11 12.93 1.16
N ALA A 51 -17.24 12.61 0.20
CA ALA A 51 -16.61 13.62 -0.67
C ALA A 51 -17.39 13.87 -1.96
N GLY A 52 -18.60 13.31 -2.12
CA GLY A 52 -19.45 13.59 -3.28
C GLY A 52 -18.97 13.00 -4.61
N TYR A 53 -18.03 12.04 -4.58
CA TYR A 53 -17.40 11.39 -5.76
C TYR A 53 -18.38 10.70 -6.72
N ARG A 54 -19.70 10.74 -6.47
CA ARG A 54 -20.68 10.37 -7.49
C ARG A 54 -20.53 11.23 -8.76
N HIS A 55 -19.97 12.43 -8.65
CA HIS A 55 -19.69 13.32 -9.78
C HIS A 55 -18.50 14.25 -9.49
N PHE A 56 -17.53 14.31 -10.42
CA PHE A 56 -16.47 15.32 -10.41
C PHE A 56 -17.04 16.70 -10.79
N LEU A 57 -16.47 17.76 -10.23
CA LEU A 57 -16.91 19.13 -10.53
C LEU A 57 -16.29 19.61 -11.85
N VAL A 58 -15.07 19.19 -12.13
CA VAL A 58 -14.35 19.50 -13.38
C VAL A 58 -14.45 18.39 -14.43
N ARG A 59 -14.20 18.79 -15.68
CA ARG A 59 -14.06 17.89 -16.84
C ARG A 59 -12.61 17.90 -17.34
N GLY A 60 -12.13 16.75 -17.79
CA GLY A 60 -10.76 16.56 -18.29
C GLY A 60 -9.83 15.87 -17.29
N PHE A 61 -8.96 14.99 -17.80
CA PHE A 61 -8.18 14.06 -16.98
C PHE A 61 -7.22 14.75 -16.00
N GLU A 62 -6.52 15.79 -16.44
CA GLU A 62 -5.57 16.53 -15.60
C GLU A 62 -6.27 17.23 -14.42
N LYS A 63 -7.41 17.88 -14.70
CA LYS A 63 -8.18 18.59 -13.68
C LYS A 63 -8.79 17.63 -12.67
N VAL A 64 -9.36 16.52 -13.16
CA VAL A 64 -9.91 15.43 -12.33
C VAL A 64 -8.82 14.82 -11.42
N ARG A 65 -7.59 14.67 -11.93
CA ARG A 65 -6.46 14.20 -11.12
C ARG A 65 -6.13 15.17 -9.99
N GLY A 66 -6.22 16.48 -10.23
CA GLY A 66 -6.09 17.51 -9.21
C GLY A 66 -7.16 17.38 -8.12
N GLU A 67 -8.42 17.30 -8.52
CA GLU A 67 -9.54 17.11 -7.57
C GLU A 67 -9.38 15.85 -6.72
N TRP A 68 -9.03 14.73 -7.36
CA TRP A 68 -8.77 13.46 -6.68
C TRP A 68 -7.63 13.57 -5.66
N SER A 69 -6.54 14.25 -6.04
CA SER A 69 -5.38 14.44 -5.15
C SER A 69 -5.75 15.30 -3.94
N LEU A 70 -6.57 16.35 -4.14
CA LEU A 70 -7.05 17.20 -3.05
C LEU A 70 -7.99 16.44 -2.11
N MET A 71 -8.94 15.67 -2.64
CA MET A 71 -9.83 14.83 -1.82
C MET A 71 -9.06 13.82 -0.98
N ALA A 72 -8.07 13.14 -1.56
CA ALA A 72 -7.22 12.20 -0.83
C ALA A 72 -6.41 12.90 0.26
N LEU A 73 -5.87 14.08 -0.02
CA LEU A 73 -5.13 14.90 0.95
C LEU A 73 -6.02 15.29 2.15
N CYS A 74 -7.21 15.83 1.89
CA CYS A 74 -8.16 16.22 2.93
C CYS A 74 -8.55 15.02 3.80
N TYR A 75 -8.86 13.86 3.20
CA TYR A 75 -9.18 12.65 3.96
C TYR A 75 -8.01 12.20 4.85
N ASN A 76 -6.79 12.22 4.31
CA ASN A 76 -5.60 11.86 5.07
C ASN A 76 -5.37 12.82 6.24
N PHE A 77 -5.58 14.13 6.06
CA PHE A 77 -5.50 15.09 7.17
C PHE A 77 -6.57 14.86 8.22
N THR A 78 -7.83 14.63 7.85
CA THR A 78 -8.88 14.30 8.82
C THR A 78 -8.52 13.04 9.62
N ARG A 79 -8.00 12.01 8.96
CA ARG A 79 -7.53 10.80 9.64
C ARG A 79 -6.33 11.06 10.55
N LEU A 80 -5.38 11.86 10.09
CA LEU A 80 -4.18 12.23 10.86
C LEU A 80 -4.57 12.96 12.15
N LEU A 81 -5.45 13.97 12.04
CA LEU A 81 -5.94 14.74 13.17
C LEU A 81 -6.74 13.88 14.15
N ASN A 82 -7.54 12.94 13.66
CA ASN A 82 -8.29 12.02 14.52
C ASN A 82 -7.39 11.02 15.29
N ILE A 83 -6.22 10.68 14.75
CA ILE A 83 -5.29 9.71 15.38
C ILE A 83 -4.30 10.41 16.31
N LEU A 84 -3.70 11.52 15.87
CA LEU A 84 -2.63 12.21 16.60
C LEU A 84 -3.13 13.37 17.47
N GLY A 85 -4.23 14.01 17.09
CA GLY A 85 -4.65 15.30 17.65
C GLY A 85 -3.88 16.49 17.06
N ILE A 86 -4.46 17.68 17.20
CA ILE A 86 -3.89 18.93 16.66
C ILE A 86 -2.59 19.30 17.39
N ASP A 87 -2.55 19.16 18.71
CA ASP A 87 -1.41 19.59 19.53
C ASP A 87 -0.14 18.83 19.17
N ARG A 88 -0.23 17.50 19.05
CA ARG A 88 0.89 16.65 18.61
C ARG A 88 1.33 16.96 17.20
N LEU A 89 0.40 17.30 16.31
CA LEU A 89 0.75 17.66 14.94
C LEU A 89 1.60 18.94 14.91
N ILE A 90 1.21 19.96 15.68
CA ILE A 90 1.95 21.22 15.79
C ILE A 90 3.34 20.97 16.39
N GLU A 91 3.45 20.17 17.44
CA GLU A 91 4.74 19.79 18.03
C GLU A 91 5.67 19.14 17.00
N VAL A 92 5.15 18.18 16.23
CA VAL A 92 5.91 17.48 15.19
C VAL A 92 6.35 18.44 14.10
N ILE A 93 5.44 19.28 13.58
CA ILE A 93 5.77 20.27 12.55
C ILE A 93 6.83 21.26 13.07
N ALA A 94 6.67 21.78 14.29
CA ALA A 94 7.63 22.68 14.90
C ALA A 94 9.00 22.01 15.13
N SER A 95 9.05 20.73 15.47
CA SER A 95 10.30 19.98 15.61
C SER A 95 10.98 19.71 14.26
N LEU A 96 10.22 19.43 13.22
CA LEU A 96 10.71 19.23 11.86
C LEU A 96 11.27 20.52 11.27
N LEU A 97 10.56 21.64 11.45
CA LEU A 97 11.02 22.96 11.01
C LEU A 97 12.31 23.36 11.72
N ARG A 98 12.41 23.14 13.04
CA ARG A 98 13.66 23.36 13.78
C ARG A 98 14.82 22.54 13.24
N ARG A 99 14.58 21.30 12.81
CA ARG A 99 15.60 20.43 12.20
C ARG A 99 15.99 20.85 10.79
N SER A 100 15.09 21.45 10.02
CA SER A 100 15.41 21.96 8.67
C SER A 100 16.14 23.30 8.70
N LEU A 101 15.99 24.09 9.76
CA LEU A 101 16.65 25.40 9.90
C LEU A 101 18.03 25.36 10.59
N THR A 102 18.49 24.21 11.09
CA THR A 102 19.87 24.10 11.58
C THR A 102 20.85 24.03 10.40
N PRO A 103 21.75 25.02 10.22
CA PRO A 103 22.82 24.90 9.23
C PRO A 103 23.74 23.76 9.70
N THR A 104 23.88 22.77 8.82
CA THR A 104 24.80 21.62 8.89
C THR A 104 25.86 21.68 10.01
N LEU A 105 25.58 21.04 11.14
CA LEU A 105 26.60 20.65 12.10
C LEU A 105 26.44 19.16 12.41
N HIS A 106 27.32 18.41 11.76
CA HIS A 106 27.66 17.01 12.04
C HIS A 106 26.55 15.98 11.78
N ARG A 107 26.73 15.23 10.68
CA ARG A 107 26.06 13.97 10.35
C ARG A 107 26.30 12.92 11.45
N LYS A 108 25.67 13.07 12.62
CA LYS A 108 25.44 11.93 13.50
C LYS A 108 24.23 11.20 12.97
N ARG A 109 24.47 10.01 12.40
CA ARG A 109 23.47 8.97 12.17
C ARG A 109 22.56 8.92 13.41
N PHE A 110 21.36 9.48 13.30
CA PHE A 110 20.35 9.31 14.32
C PHE A 110 19.93 7.85 14.23
N ASN A 111 20.49 7.07 15.16
CA ASN A 111 20.19 5.67 15.31
C ASN A 111 18.68 5.57 15.61
N SER A 112 17.93 4.97 14.70
CA SER A 112 16.50 4.78 14.81
C SER A 112 16.20 3.68 15.84
N HIS A 113 16.34 4.00 17.13
CA HIS A 113 15.70 3.27 18.23
C HIS A 113 14.41 3.98 18.68
N VAL A 114 13.62 4.42 17.69
CA VAL A 114 12.17 4.56 17.84
C VAL A 114 11.55 3.46 17.01
N THR A 115 11.74 2.22 17.45
CA THR A 115 10.93 1.09 16.99
C THR A 115 9.56 1.24 17.64
N VAL A 116 8.63 1.84 16.90
CA VAL A 116 7.20 1.53 17.05
C VAL A 116 7.06 -0.01 17.02
N PRO A 117 6.45 -0.64 18.03
CA PRO A 117 6.47 -2.10 18.17
C PRO A 117 5.40 -2.72 17.27
N ILE A 118 5.66 -2.77 15.95
CA ILE A 118 4.80 -3.49 14.99
C ILE A 118 5.63 -4.32 13.99
N ALA A 119 6.94 -4.08 13.86
CA ALA A 119 7.77 -4.68 12.80
C ALA A 119 8.64 -5.89 13.21
N ASP A 120 8.69 -6.30 14.48
CA ASP A 120 9.65 -7.32 14.94
C ASP A 120 9.21 -8.78 14.76
N LYS A 121 8.01 -9.05 14.24
CA LYS A 121 7.53 -10.43 14.04
C LYS A 121 7.89 -11.05 12.68
N MET A 122 8.52 -10.31 11.76
CA MET A 122 8.84 -10.80 10.41
C MET A 122 10.29 -11.28 10.20
N LYS A 123 11.25 -10.88 11.05
CA LYS A 123 12.66 -11.26 10.85
C LYS A 123 12.98 -12.68 11.31
N SER A 124 12.29 -13.20 12.34
CA SER A 124 12.53 -14.55 12.86
C SER A 124 12.07 -15.67 11.91
N ARG A 125 11.20 -15.36 10.93
CA ARG A 125 10.73 -16.34 9.93
C ARG A 125 11.63 -16.43 8.70
N LEU A 126 12.38 -15.37 8.40
CA LEU A 126 13.35 -15.35 7.29
C LEU A 126 14.65 -16.11 7.64
N ALA A 127 14.99 -16.21 8.93
CA ALA A 127 16.13 -17.02 9.39
C ALA A 127 15.90 -18.52 9.20
N LEU A 128 14.64 -19.00 9.28
CA LEU A 128 14.30 -20.40 9.04
C LEU A 128 14.26 -20.77 7.55
N LEU A 129 13.95 -19.82 6.66
CA LEU A 129 13.93 -20.08 5.20
C LEU A 129 15.34 -20.14 4.59
N ARG A 130 16.32 -19.48 5.21
CA ARG A 130 17.73 -19.58 4.76
C ARG A 130 18.41 -20.89 5.12
N CYS A 131 17.86 -21.65 6.08
CA CYS A 131 18.30 -23.02 6.37
C CYS A 131 17.75 -24.04 5.35
N LEU A 132 16.69 -23.72 4.62
CA LEU A 132 16.11 -24.64 3.61
C LEU A 132 16.75 -24.47 2.22
N GLU A 133 17.33 -23.30 1.92
CA GLU A 133 17.98 -23.01 0.62
C GLU A 133 19.40 -23.59 0.46
N ILE A 134 19.99 -24.20 1.50
CA ILE A 134 21.33 -24.84 1.42
C ILE A 134 21.24 -26.31 0.94
N SER A 135 20.04 -26.88 0.82
CA SER A 135 19.86 -28.29 0.41
C SER A 135 19.49 -28.50 -1.07
N LEU A 136 19.32 -27.44 -1.88
CA LEU A 136 19.09 -27.57 -3.32
C LEU A 136 20.09 -26.73 -4.14
N SER A 137 21.30 -27.28 -4.27
CA SER A 137 22.25 -26.98 -5.35
C SER A 137 21.91 -27.86 -6.57
N PRO A 138 22.24 -27.45 -7.81
CA PRO A 138 21.64 -27.99 -9.01
C PRO A 138 22.29 -29.32 -9.42
N ALA A 139 21.48 -30.29 -9.80
CA ALA A 139 21.90 -31.44 -10.57
C ALA A 139 21.01 -31.53 -11.82
N THR A 140 21.68 -31.52 -12.98
CA THR A 140 21.21 -31.71 -14.36
C THR A 140 20.25 -30.68 -14.97
#